data_AF-A0A820JET2-F1
#
_entry.id   AF-A0A820JET2-F1
#
_cell.length_a   1.000
_cell.length_b   1.000
_cell.length_c   1.000
_cell.angle_alpha   90.00
_cell.angle_beta   90.00
_cell.angle_gamma   90.00
#
_symmetry.space_group_name_H-M   'P 1'
#
loop_
_entity.id
_entity.type
_entity.pdbx_description
1 polymer ?
#
loop_
_entity_poly.entity_id
_entity_poly.type
_entity_poly.pdbx_seq_one_letter_code
_entity_poly.pdbx_strand_id
1 'polypeptide(L)'
;NDDGDQESVTITLLRDQQQLTRFRLIGPLSMAILKHALHPSVLPNDPIERRTAPFAWWSNEAHSNDKHQQQLQFWNSSIGNTSTLMPNRIISLVVRDPRVFTPIKPKLTIHTKTNIEKLETSPPSSVDLASSPLWIEKYRTHCCEHKLATYQINLFRSKTLTTDNKELQLNEEESQIPLILIHHHDLLSPLSQYQQNRNDLGSGWDIILPNEWAQIFWISFIYSGARPLGQKELS
;
A
#
# COMPACT_ATOMS: atom_id res chain seq x y z
N ASN A 1 40.66 23.09 -21.34
CA ASN A 1 39.47 22.26 -21.63
C ASN A 1 39.12 21.54 -20.36
N ASP A 2 38.37 22.22 -19.51
CA ASP A 2 37.89 21.69 -18.24
C ASP A 2 36.43 22.18 -18.18
N ASP A 3 35.55 21.43 -18.85
CA ASP A 3 34.12 21.66 -18.81
C ASP A 3 33.64 21.16 -17.45
N GLY A 4 33.55 22.08 -16.49
CA GLY A 4 32.94 21.81 -15.20
C GLY A 4 31.46 21.52 -15.39
N ASP A 5 31.07 20.26 -15.14
CA ASP A 5 29.68 19.83 -15.01
C ASP A 5 28.97 20.77 -14.02
N GLN A 6 28.12 21.66 -14.53
CA GLN A 6 27.27 22.48 -13.67
C GLN A 6 26.23 21.58 -13.02
N GLU A 7 26.36 21.37 -11.71
CA GLU A 7 25.33 20.72 -10.90
C GLU A 7 24.03 21.52 -10.97
N SER A 8 23.07 21.04 -11.78
CA SER A 8 21.73 21.62 -11.86
C SER A 8 20.81 20.95 -10.84
N VAL A 9 20.26 21.72 -9.90
CA VAL A 9 19.25 21.23 -8.95
C VAL A 9 17.85 21.53 -9.48
N THR A 10 17.02 20.50 -9.61
CA THR A 10 15.61 20.63 -10.01
C THR A 10 14.71 20.54 -8.78
N ILE A 11 13.87 21.55 -8.57
CA ILE A 11 12.88 21.59 -7.49
C ILE A 11 11.48 21.36 -8.10
N THR A 12 10.80 20.31 -7.66
CA THR A 12 9.44 19.98 -8.10
C THR A 12 8.44 20.17 -6.95
N LEU A 13 7.55 21.15 -7.08
CA LEU A 13 6.47 21.41 -6.13
C LEU A 13 5.29 20.46 -6.40
N LEU A 14 5.13 19.44 -5.55
CA LEU A 14 4.04 18.45 -5.70
C LEU A 14 2.70 18.89 -5.07
N ARG A 15 2.71 19.93 -4.23
CA ARG A 15 1.53 20.38 -3.47
C ARG A 15 0.45 20.96 -4.39
N ASP A 16 0.84 21.79 -5.34
CA ASP A 16 -0.10 22.57 -6.15
C ASP A 16 -0.85 21.70 -7.17
N GLN A 17 -0.27 20.55 -7.50
CA GLN A 17 -0.85 19.55 -8.41
C GLN A 17 -1.58 18.43 -7.67
N GLN A 18 -1.62 18.46 -6.33
CA GLN A 18 -2.19 17.41 -5.48
C GLN A 18 -1.83 15.98 -5.94
N GLN A 19 -0.57 15.73 -6.31
CA GLN A 19 -0.23 14.46 -6.98
C GLN A 19 -0.25 13.25 -6.02
N LEU A 20 -0.08 13.48 -4.72
CA LEU A 20 0.07 12.44 -3.70
C LEU A 20 -0.76 12.75 -2.47
N THR A 21 -1.29 11.70 -1.85
CA THR A 21 -2.04 11.76 -0.60
C THR A 21 -1.44 10.81 0.42
N ARG A 22 -1.46 11.23 1.70
CA ARG A 22 -1.03 10.42 2.85
C ARG A 22 -2.22 10.09 3.75
N PHE A 23 -2.41 8.81 4.03
CA PHE A 23 -3.27 8.34 5.12
C PHE A 23 -2.43 7.91 6.30
N ARG A 24 -2.92 8.16 7.52
CA ARG A 24 -2.32 7.65 8.75
C ARG A 24 -3.27 6.66 9.41
N LEU A 25 -2.86 5.40 9.48
CA LEU A 25 -3.53 4.35 10.26
C LEU A 25 -2.79 4.21 11.60
N ILE A 26 -3.56 4.25 12.70
CA ILE A 26 -3.04 4.17 14.06
C ILE A 26 -3.69 2.97 14.77
N GLY A 27 -2.89 2.18 15.46
CA GLY A 27 -3.34 1.11 16.33
C GLY A 27 -2.73 -0.25 15.99
N PRO A 28 -2.80 -1.21 16.93
CA PRO A 28 -2.13 -2.51 16.83
C PRO A 28 -2.62 -3.37 15.66
N LEU A 29 -3.88 -3.19 15.24
CA LEU A 29 -4.49 -3.93 14.12
C LEU A 29 -4.33 -3.23 12.77
N SER A 30 -3.58 -2.13 12.69
CA SER A 30 -3.35 -1.39 11.45
C SER A 30 -2.76 -2.27 10.34
N MET A 31 -1.76 -3.11 10.65
CA MET A 31 -1.24 -4.09 9.70
C MET A 31 -2.30 -5.09 9.22
N ALA A 32 -3.18 -5.57 10.11
CA ALA A 32 -4.25 -6.49 9.73
C ALA A 32 -5.25 -5.85 8.77
N ILE A 33 -5.58 -4.57 8.97
CA ILE A 33 -6.39 -3.77 8.05
C ILE A 33 -5.69 -3.65 6.69
N LEU A 34 -4.40 -3.30 6.68
CA LEU A 34 -3.63 -3.18 5.45
C LEU A 34 -3.57 -4.51 4.69
N LYS A 35 -3.33 -5.62 5.38
CA LYS A 35 -3.33 -6.96 4.81
C LYS A 35 -4.65 -7.38 4.19
N HIS A 36 -5.75 -6.85 4.72
CA HIS A 36 -7.08 -7.11 4.18
C HIS A 36 -7.43 -6.20 3.00
N ALA A 37 -7.00 -4.94 3.04
CA ALA A 37 -7.33 -3.93 2.04
C ALA A 37 -6.39 -3.99 0.81
N LEU A 38 -5.12 -4.33 1.03
CA LEU A 38 -4.05 -4.26 0.04
C LEU A 38 -3.64 -5.65 -0.42
N HIS A 39 -3.66 -5.82 -1.75
CA HIS A 39 -3.25 -7.05 -2.40
C HIS A 39 -2.11 -6.70 -3.36
N PRO A 40 -0.85 -7.04 -3.03
CA PRO A 40 0.27 -6.75 -3.90
C PRO A 40 0.16 -7.41 -5.27
N SER A 41 0.67 -6.73 -6.29
CA SER A 41 0.77 -7.23 -7.65
C SER A 41 1.80 -8.36 -7.71
N VAL A 42 1.50 -9.43 -8.44
CA VAL A 42 2.44 -10.54 -8.68
C VAL A 42 2.91 -10.45 -10.11
N LEU A 43 4.23 -10.36 -10.32
CA LEU A 43 4.82 -10.34 -11.65
C LEU A 43 5.01 -11.77 -12.16
N PRO A 44 4.84 -12.04 -13.47
CA PRO A 44 5.20 -13.31 -14.06
C PRO A 44 6.69 -13.63 -13.85
N ASN A 45 7.00 -14.90 -13.65
CA ASN A 45 8.38 -15.37 -13.52
C ASN A 45 9.11 -15.31 -14.86
N ASP A 46 8.40 -15.55 -15.98
CA ASP A 46 8.96 -15.47 -17.33
C ASP A 46 9.21 -13.99 -17.71
N PRO A 47 10.47 -13.61 -18.03
CA PRO A 47 10.80 -12.27 -18.49
C PRO A 47 10.07 -11.83 -19.76
N ILE A 48 9.75 -12.77 -20.67
CA ILE A 48 9.06 -12.46 -21.93
C ILE A 48 7.62 -12.07 -21.64
N GLU A 49 6.91 -12.92 -20.89
CA GLU A 49 5.53 -12.68 -20.47
C GLU A 49 5.42 -11.35 -19.70
N ARG A 50 6.36 -11.09 -18.79
CA ARG A 50 6.39 -9.84 -18.00
C ARG A 50 6.52 -8.60 -18.86
N ARG A 51 7.34 -8.62 -19.91
CA ARG A 51 7.51 -7.46 -20.82
C ARG A 51 6.25 -7.17 -21.63
N THR A 52 5.47 -8.20 -21.91
CA THR A 52 4.21 -8.08 -22.68
C THR A 52 2.99 -7.86 -21.80
N ALA A 53 3.08 -8.18 -20.50
CA ALA A 53 1.96 -8.13 -19.57
C ALA A 53 1.48 -6.68 -19.36
N PRO A 54 0.19 -6.38 -19.65
CA PRO A 54 -0.35 -5.02 -19.52
C PRO A 54 -0.22 -4.45 -18.10
N PHE A 55 -0.29 -5.29 -17.07
CA PHE A 55 -0.20 -4.89 -15.67
C PHE A 55 1.25 -4.70 -15.16
N ALA A 56 2.26 -5.12 -15.91
CA ALA A 56 3.66 -5.11 -15.48
C ALA A 56 4.45 -3.87 -15.96
N TRP A 57 3.76 -2.83 -16.42
CA TRP A 57 4.32 -1.60 -17.02
C TRP A 57 5.38 -0.87 -16.17
N TRP A 58 5.34 -1.05 -14.84
CA TRP A 58 6.28 -0.46 -13.87
C TRP A 58 7.54 -1.30 -13.64
N SER A 59 7.59 -2.54 -14.15
CA SER A 59 8.64 -3.53 -13.86
C SER A 59 9.77 -3.59 -14.89
N ASN A 60 9.80 -2.64 -15.83
CA ASN A 60 10.67 -2.68 -17.01
C ASN A 60 12.16 -2.45 -16.72
N GLU A 61 12.53 -2.04 -15.51
CA GLU A 61 13.92 -1.84 -15.13
C GLU A 61 14.57 -3.15 -14.64
N ALA A 62 15.82 -3.39 -15.03
CA ALA A 62 16.55 -4.63 -14.77
C ALA A 62 16.61 -5.05 -13.28
N HIS A 63 16.58 -4.07 -12.36
CA HIS A 63 16.62 -4.30 -10.91
C HIS A 63 15.24 -4.22 -10.24
N SER A 64 14.18 -3.92 -10.98
CA SER A 64 12.84 -3.75 -10.40
C SER A 64 12.24 -5.05 -9.88
N ASN A 65 12.61 -6.19 -10.47
CA ASN A 65 12.04 -7.48 -10.09
C ASN A 65 12.57 -7.99 -8.76
N ASP A 66 13.89 -8.00 -8.57
CA ASP A 66 14.51 -8.50 -7.34
C ASP A 66 14.06 -7.64 -6.14
N LYS A 67 13.98 -6.32 -6.34
CA LYS A 67 13.43 -5.37 -5.36
C LYS A 67 11.97 -5.68 -5.04
N HIS A 68 11.13 -5.88 -6.05
CA HIS A 68 9.72 -6.24 -5.87
C HIS A 68 9.56 -7.57 -5.13
N GLN A 69 10.37 -8.58 -5.46
CA GLN A 69 10.35 -9.87 -4.77
C GLN A 69 10.72 -9.74 -3.29
N GLN A 70 11.75 -8.95 -2.96
CA GLN A 70 12.09 -8.66 -1.56
C GLN A 70 10.95 -7.91 -0.83
N GLN A 71 10.32 -6.95 -1.49
CA GLN A 71 9.16 -6.22 -0.95
C GLN A 71 7.98 -7.16 -0.68
N LEU A 72 7.68 -8.09 -1.60
CA LEU A 72 6.66 -9.11 -1.43
C LEU A 72 7.00 -10.10 -0.30
N GLN A 73 8.26 -10.53 -0.21
CA GLN A 73 8.73 -11.41 0.86
C GLN A 73 8.55 -10.75 2.22
N PHE A 74 8.99 -9.50 2.37
CA PHE A 74 8.79 -8.71 3.59
C PHE A 74 7.30 -8.56 3.91
N TRP A 75 6.48 -8.21 2.91
CA TRP A 75 5.05 -8.08 3.09
C TRP A 75 4.48 -9.38 3.66
N ASN A 76 4.75 -10.51 3.02
CA ASN A 76 4.23 -11.82 3.42
C ASN A 76 4.72 -12.30 4.79
N SER A 77 6.00 -12.05 5.12
CA SER A 77 6.57 -12.40 6.42
C SER A 77 6.09 -11.50 7.56
N SER A 78 5.60 -10.30 7.26
CA SER A 78 5.09 -9.37 8.27
C SER A 78 3.76 -9.88 8.84
N ILE A 79 3.85 -10.60 9.96
CA ILE A 79 2.70 -11.06 10.75
C ILE A 79 2.07 -9.85 11.46
N GLY A 80 0.74 -9.84 11.56
CA GLY A 80 -0.11 -8.69 11.89
C GLY A 80 0.11 -7.96 13.23
N ASN A 81 1.23 -8.13 13.92
CA ASN A 81 1.61 -7.27 15.03
C ASN A 81 2.61 -6.19 14.57
N THR A 82 2.22 -4.94 14.75
CA THR A 82 2.99 -3.75 14.37
C THR A 82 4.05 -3.39 15.42
N SER A 83 3.93 -3.90 16.66
CA SER A 83 4.81 -3.53 17.78
C SER A 83 6.20 -4.17 17.78
N THR A 84 6.39 -5.25 17.02
CA THR A 84 7.69 -5.94 16.90
C THR A 84 8.56 -5.39 15.77
N LEU A 85 8.01 -4.49 14.96
CA LEU A 85 8.72 -3.86 13.85
C LEU A 85 9.52 -2.66 14.34
N MET A 86 10.75 -2.53 13.82
CA MET A 86 11.55 -1.33 14.07
C MET A 86 10.81 -0.08 13.58
N PRO A 87 10.86 1.04 14.31
CA PRO A 87 10.23 2.28 13.88
C PRO A 87 10.85 2.80 12.59
N ASN A 88 10.09 3.60 11.84
CA ASN A 88 10.52 4.30 10.63
C ASN A 88 10.97 3.37 9.49
N ARG A 89 10.42 2.15 9.45
CA ARG A 89 10.60 1.23 8.31
C ARG A 89 9.79 1.74 7.12
N ILE A 90 10.43 1.84 5.96
CA ILE A 90 9.80 2.23 4.71
C ILE A 90 9.75 1.01 3.82
N ILE A 91 8.57 0.70 3.29
CA ILE A 91 8.37 -0.31 2.26
C ILE A 91 7.52 0.24 1.12
N SER A 92 7.99 0.05 -0.10
CA SER A 92 7.20 0.27 -1.31
C SER A 92 6.47 -1.01 -1.69
N LEU A 93 5.24 -0.86 -2.19
CA LEU A 93 4.48 -1.93 -2.81
C LEU A 93 3.82 -1.41 -4.08
N VAL A 94 3.71 -2.25 -5.09
CA VAL A 94 2.71 -2.06 -6.14
C VAL A 94 1.56 -2.99 -5.83
N VAL A 95 0.35 -2.44 -5.76
CA VAL A 95 -0.85 -3.16 -5.37
C VAL A 95 -1.87 -3.15 -6.48
N ARG A 96 -2.70 -4.18 -6.48
CA ARG A 96 -3.90 -4.34 -7.29
C ARG A 96 -4.97 -3.31 -6.91
N ASP A 97 -5.95 -3.09 -7.78
CA ASP A 97 -7.09 -2.21 -7.49
C ASP A 97 -7.88 -2.76 -6.29
N PRO A 98 -7.97 -2.04 -5.16
CA PRO A 98 -8.61 -2.58 -3.96
C PRO A 98 -10.12 -2.83 -4.14
N ARG A 99 -10.75 -2.24 -5.16
CA ARG A 99 -12.16 -2.50 -5.50
C ARG A 99 -12.40 -3.95 -5.93
N VAL A 100 -11.37 -4.65 -6.38
CA VAL A 100 -11.42 -6.07 -6.78
C VAL A 100 -11.75 -6.98 -5.61
N PHE A 101 -11.25 -6.63 -4.42
CA PHE A 101 -11.37 -7.44 -3.20
C PHE A 101 -12.32 -6.85 -2.16
N THR A 102 -12.88 -5.66 -2.44
CA THR A 102 -13.76 -4.98 -1.51
C THR A 102 -15.05 -5.81 -1.33
N PRO A 103 -15.35 -6.28 -0.11
CA PRO A 103 -16.54 -7.08 0.13
C PRO A 103 -17.82 -6.26 -0.05
N ILE A 104 -18.94 -6.93 -0.37
CA ILE A 104 -20.25 -6.27 -0.48
C ILE A 104 -20.70 -5.66 0.86
N LYS A 105 -20.36 -6.33 1.98
CA LYS A 105 -20.65 -5.85 3.33
C LYS A 105 -19.34 -5.53 4.05
N PRO A 106 -19.26 -4.40 4.78
CA PRO A 106 -18.08 -4.06 5.57
C PRO A 106 -17.84 -5.12 6.65
N LYS A 107 -16.57 -5.45 6.91
CA LYS A 107 -16.21 -6.31 8.04
C LYS A 107 -16.23 -5.47 9.32
N LEU A 108 -17.19 -5.78 10.21
CA LEU A 108 -17.33 -5.07 11.49
C LEU A 108 -16.21 -5.40 12.48
N THR A 109 -15.52 -6.54 12.30
CA THR A 109 -14.40 -6.96 13.16
C THR A 109 -13.40 -7.79 12.36
N ILE A 110 -12.12 -7.42 12.37
CA ILE A 110 -11.04 -8.33 11.96
C ILE A 110 -10.66 -9.17 13.18
N HIS A 111 -11.10 -10.43 13.18
CA HIS A 111 -10.54 -11.44 14.09
C HIS A 111 -9.35 -12.10 13.40
N THR A 112 -8.19 -11.45 13.42
CA THR A 112 -6.95 -12.14 13.09
C THR A 112 -6.68 -13.12 14.23
N LYS A 113 -6.86 -14.42 13.96
CA LYS A 113 -6.27 -15.48 14.80
C LYS A 113 -4.76 -15.37 14.61
N THR A 114 -4.12 -14.44 15.31
CA THR A 114 -2.67 -14.38 15.39
C THR A 114 -2.25 -15.61 16.19
N ASN A 115 -1.93 -16.71 15.49
CA ASN A 115 -1.10 -17.74 16.09
C ASN A 115 0.24 -17.04 16.32
N ILE A 116 0.53 -16.68 17.57
CA ILE A 116 1.80 -16.07 17.97
C ILE A 116 2.83 -17.22 17.97
N GLU A 117 3.05 -17.83 16.82
CA GLU A 117 4.12 -18.80 16.66
C GLU A 117 5.37 -18.02 16.30
N LYS A 118 6.23 -17.89 17.32
CA LYS A 118 7.63 -17.46 17.30
C LYS A 118 7.94 -16.17 16.53
N LEU A 119 8.41 -15.20 17.31
CA LEU A 119 9.09 -13.98 16.90
C LEU A 119 10.29 -14.33 15.97
N GLU A 120 10.02 -14.56 14.69
CA GLU A 120 11.07 -14.55 13.68
C GLU A 120 11.60 -13.12 13.60
N THR A 121 12.89 -12.99 13.90
CA THR A 121 13.67 -11.76 13.80
C THR A 121 13.27 -10.99 12.55
N SER A 122 12.87 -9.71 12.73
CA SER A 122 12.55 -8.80 11.63
C SER A 122 13.59 -8.98 10.52
N PRO A 123 13.16 -9.22 9.26
CA PRO A 123 14.11 -9.39 8.17
C PRO A 123 15.06 -8.17 8.11
N PRO A 124 16.34 -8.39 7.78
CA PRO A 124 17.32 -7.32 7.73
C PRO A 124 16.82 -6.22 6.79
N SER A 125 17.09 -4.97 7.16
CA SER A 125 16.72 -3.83 6.32
C SER A 125 17.60 -3.82 5.08
N SER A 126 17.10 -4.37 3.98
CA SER A 126 17.67 -4.09 2.68
C SER A 126 17.28 -2.68 2.26
N VAL A 127 18.23 -1.97 1.62
CA VAL A 127 18.02 -0.64 1.04
C VAL A 127 16.90 -0.66 -0.02
N ASP A 128 16.67 -1.84 -0.59
CA ASP A 128 15.75 -2.08 -1.71
C ASP A 128 14.26 -2.03 -1.34
N LEU A 129 13.89 -2.17 -0.06
CA LEU A 129 12.49 -2.10 0.36
C LEU A 129 11.85 -0.73 0.09
N ALA A 130 12.62 0.35 0.16
CA ALA A 130 12.11 1.71 -0.03
C ALA A 130 12.06 2.17 -1.51
N SER A 131 12.62 1.38 -2.43
CA SER A 131 12.65 1.70 -3.87
C SER A 131 11.23 1.65 -4.45
N SER A 132 10.67 2.81 -4.82
CA SER A 132 9.28 2.92 -5.24
C SER A 132 9.10 3.49 -6.65
N PRO A 133 8.26 2.84 -7.49
CA PRO A 133 7.78 3.43 -8.75
C PRO A 133 6.95 4.71 -8.52
N LEU A 134 6.44 4.94 -7.30
CA LEU A 134 5.60 6.09 -6.97
C LEU A 134 6.29 7.43 -7.25
N TRP A 135 7.62 7.49 -7.17
CA TRP A 135 8.38 8.73 -7.38
C TRP A 135 8.49 9.14 -8.85
N ILE A 136 8.23 8.21 -9.78
CA ILE A 136 8.30 8.48 -11.22
C ILE A 136 6.95 9.00 -11.71
N GLU A 137 6.94 10.23 -12.24
CA GLU A 137 5.70 10.90 -12.68
C GLU A 137 4.95 10.11 -13.75
N LYS A 138 5.68 9.60 -14.77
CA LYS A 138 5.12 8.72 -15.81
C LYS A 138 4.27 7.59 -15.23
N TYR A 139 4.72 6.98 -14.13
CA TYR A 139 4.06 5.86 -13.48
C TYR A 139 2.82 6.29 -12.71
N ARG A 140 2.84 7.47 -12.08
CA ARG A 140 1.65 8.07 -11.47
C ARG A 140 0.60 8.43 -12.52
N THR A 141 0.98 9.07 -13.61
CA THR A 141 0.07 9.44 -14.70
C THR A 141 -0.55 8.19 -15.33
N HIS A 142 0.26 7.17 -15.63
CA HIS A 142 -0.21 5.93 -16.24
C HIS A 142 -1.30 5.24 -15.41
N CYS A 143 -1.12 5.10 -14.08
CA CYS A 143 -2.13 4.45 -13.24
C CYS A 143 -3.39 5.29 -13.02
N CYS A 144 -3.33 6.61 -13.25
CA CYS A 144 -4.49 7.50 -13.17
C CYS A 144 -5.29 7.51 -14.48
N GLU A 145 -4.62 7.51 -15.63
CA GLU A 145 -5.27 7.50 -16.96
C GLU A 145 -5.98 6.18 -17.24
N HIS A 146 -5.38 5.05 -16.84
CA HIS A 146 -5.93 3.71 -17.04
C HIS A 146 -6.85 3.26 -15.89
N LYS A 147 -7.32 4.21 -15.08
CA LYS A 147 -8.22 3.94 -13.96
C LYS A 147 -9.64 3.68 -14.48
N LEU A 148 -10.14 2.47 -14.26
CA LEU A 148 -11.53 2.14 -14.57
C LEU A 148 -12.52 2.99 -13.77
N ALA A 149 -13.54 3.50 -14.45
CA ALA A 149 -14.60 4.27 -13.84
C ALA A 149 -15.45 3.39 -12.91
N THR A 150 -16.00 3.98 -11.85
CA THR A 150 -16.80 3.25 -10.85
C THR A 150 -17.99 2.51 -11.46
N TYR A 151 -18.63 3.08 -12.50
CA TYR A 151 -19.75 2.41 -13.17
C TYR A 151 -19.31 1.14 -13.91
N GLN A 152 -18.11 1.12 -14.51
CA GLN A 152 -17.56 -0.07 -15.18
C GLN A 152 -17.30 -1.18 -14.16
N ILE A 153 -16.68 -0.85 -13.03
CA ILE A 153 -16.47 -1.79 -11.93
C ILE A 153 -17.80 -2.39 -11.45
N ASN A 154 -18.84 -1.56 -11.29
CA ASN A 154 -20.16 -2.05 -10.88
C ASN A 154 -20.82 -2.93 -11.94
N LEU A 155 -20.62 -2.63 -13.23
CA LEU A 155 -21.07 -3.48 -14.32
C LEU A 155 -20.36 -4.85 -14.30
N PHE A 156 -19.04 -4.87 -14.10
CA PHE A 156 -18.29 -6.12 -13.92
C PHE A 156 -18.83 -6.90 -12.72
N ARG A 157 -19.05 -6.24 -11.57
CA ARG A 157 -19.63 -6.88 -10.39
C ARG A 157 -20.97 -7.52 -10.73
N SER A 158 -21.90 -6.79 -11.36
CA SER A 158 -23.22 -7.34 -11.70
C SER A 158 -23.17 -8.58 -12.59
N LYS A 159 -22.15 -8.71 -13.44
CA LYS A 159 -21.94 -9.89 -14.29
C LYS A 159 -21.36 -11.07 -13.50
N THR A 160 -20.53 -10.82 -12.49
CA THR A 160 -19.85 -11.83 -11.66
C THR A 160 -20.66 -12.27 -10.43
N LEU A 161 -21.71 -11.53 -10.04
CA LEU A 161 -22.58 -11.81 -8.88
C LEU A 161 -23.22 -13.21 -8.84
N THR A 162 -23.13 -13.99 -9.91
CA THR A 162 -23.64 -15.38 -10.00
C THR A 162 -22.70 -16.43 -9.42
N THR A 163 -21.47 -16.07 -9.07
CA THR A 163 -20.47 -17.01 -8.51
C THR A 163 -20.11 -16.58 -7.09
N ASP A 164 -19.91 -17.51 -6.15
CA ASP A 164 -19.43 -17.30 -4.77
C ASP A 164 -18.02 -16.64 -4.66
N ASN A 165 -17.52 -16.07 -5.76
CA ASN A 165 -16.20 -15.49 -5.88
C ASN A 165 -16.10 -14.19 -5.08
N LYS A 166 -15.16 -14.19 -4.13
CA LYS A 166 -14.79 -13.01 -3.33
C LYS A 166 -13.99 -11.97 -4.12
N GLU A 167 -13.52 -12.32 -5.32
CA GLU A 167 -12.64 -11.51 -6.16
C GLU A 167 -13.31 -11.17 -7.50
N LEU A 168 -13.31 -9.88 -7.86
CA LEU A 168 -13.79 -9.41 -9.15
C LEU A 168 -12.76 -9.65 -10.25
N GLN A 169 -13.16 -10.33 -11.33
CA GLN A 169 -12.28 -10.57 -12.47
C GLN A 169 -12.33 -9.37 -13.42
N LEU A 170 -11.30 -8.52 -13.38
CA LEU A 170 -11.11 -7.37 -14.27
C LEU A 170 -10.19 -7.68 -15.47
N ASN A 171 -9.65 -8.90 -15.55
CA ASN A 171 -8.73 -9.34 -16.59
C ASN A 171 -7.55 -8.36 -16.78
N GLU A 172 -7.15 -8.09 -18.02
CA GLU A 172 -6.01 -7.22 -18.37
C GLU A 172 -6.25 -5.72 -18.07
N GLU A 173 -7.48 -5.32 -17.75
CA GLU A 173 -7.83 -3.92 -17.46
C GLU A 173 -7.56 -3.53 -15.99
N GLU A 174 -7.00 -4.44 -15.20
CA GLU A 174 -6.74 -4.20 -13.79
C GLU A 174 -5.59 -3.20 -13.56
N SER A 175 -5.93 -2.07 -12.94
CA SER A 175 -4.95 -1.06 -12.55
C SER A 175 -3.99 -1.60 -11.48
N GLN A 176 -2.69 -1.29 -11.66
CA GLN A 176 -1.67 -1.47 -10.65
C GLN A 176 -1.30 -0.10 -10.06
N ILE A 177 -1.23 0.01 -8.74
CA ILE A 177 -1.07 1.27 -8.04
C ILE A 177 0.17 1.18 -7.16
N PRO A 178 1.23 1.97 -7.45
CA PRO A 178 2.37 2.06 -6.55
C PRO A 178 1.97 2.83 -5.30
N LEU A 179 2.42 2.37 -4.13
CA LEU A 179 2.26 3.04 -2.85
C LEU A 179 3.47 2.82 -1.95
N ILE A 180 3.62 3.67 -0.95
CA ILE A 180 4.67 3.57 0.06
C ILE A 180 4.01 3.46 1.42
N LEU A 181 4.48 2.52 2.22
CA LEU A 181 4.11 2.35 3.62
C LEU A 181 5.28 2.78 4.50
N ILE A 182 5.00 3.60 5.50
CA ILE A 182 5.98 4.03 6.50
C ILE A 182 5.46 3.58 7.85
N HIS A 183 6.17 2.66 8.48
CA HIS A 183 5.89 2.27 9.86
C HIS A 183 6.29 3.41 10.78
N HIS A 184 5.37 3.81 11.66
CA HIS A 184 5.64 4.84 12.65
C HIS A 184 5.26 4.32 14.03
N HIS A 185 6.03 4.75 15.02
CA HIS A 185 5.83 4.40 16.41
C HIS A 185 5.71 5.70 17.20
N ASP A 186 4.48 6.10 17.47
CA ASP A 186 4.19 7.33 18.16
C ASP A 186 4.18 7.09 19.69
N LEU A 187 5.39 6.96 20.24
CA LEU A 187 5.60 6.86 21.69
C LEU A 187 5.14 8.11 22.44
N LEU A 188 5.01 9.25 21.74
CA LEU A 188 4.74 10.56 22.32
C LEU A 188 3.30 11.04 22.11
N SER A 189 2.45 10.23 21.46
CA SER A 189 1.03 10.54 21.27
C SER A 189 0.32 10.76 22.61
N PRO A 190 -0.61 11.73 22.74
CA PRO A 190 -1.48 11.80 23.91
C PRO A 190 -2.23 10.49 24.18
N LEU A 191 -2.48 9.70 23.11
CA LEU A 191 -3.08 8.37 23.17
C LEU A 191 -2.19 7.33 23.87
N SER A 192 -0.86 7.46 23.82
CA SER A 192 0.08 6.59 24.54
C SER A 192 0.19 6.98 26.02
N GLN A 193 0.05 8.27 26.35
CA GLN A 193 0.11 8.77 27.73
C GLN A 193 -1.10 8.34 28.58
N TYR A 194 -2.29 8.20 27.98
CA TYR A 194 -3.50 7.79 28.68
C TYR A 194 -3.55 6.29 29.06
N GLN A 195 -2.69 5.45 28.49
CA GLN A 195 -2.69 4.01 28.76
C GLN A 195 -1.27 3.43 28.87
N GLN A 196 -0.63 3.71 30.02
CA GLN A 196 0.70 3.23 30.44
C GLN A 196 0.95 1.70 30.35
N ASN A 197 -0.07 0.88 30.04
CA ASN A 197 0.01 -0.59 30.03
C ASN A 197 -0.22 -1.24 28.65
N ARG A 198 -0.30 -0.48 27.55
CA ARG A 198 -0.44 -1.04 26.19
C ARG A 198 0.60 -0.45 25.24
N ASN A 199 1.74 -1.14 25.15
CA ASN A 199 2.93 -0.76 24.37
C ASN A 199 2.67 -0.57 22.86
N ASP A 200 1.49 -0.94 22.35
CA ASP A 200 1.25 -1.09 20.91
C ASP A 200 0.28 -0.02 20.36
N LEU A 201 -0.33 0.80 21.22
CA LEU A 201 -1.42 1.72 20.82
C LEU A 201 -0.97 2.94 20.00
N GLY A 202 0.30 3.36 20.14
CA GLY A 202 0.89 4.46 19.37
C GLY A 202 1.52 4.01 18.04
N SER A 203 1.57 2.71 17.77
CA SER A 203 2.16 2.18 16.53
C SER A 203 1.16 2.18 15.37
N GLY A 204 1.66 2.29 14.15
CA GLY A 204 0.80 2.28 12.98
C GLY A 204 1.55 2.41 11.67
N TRP A 205 0.80 2.75 10.63
CA TRP A 205 1.32 2.89 9.27
C TRP A 205 0.84 4.19 8.63
N ASP A 206 1.75 4.92 8.01
CA ASP A 206 1.43 5.94 7.04
C ASP A 206 1.47 5.33 5.63
N ILE A 207 0.51 5.71 4.79
CA ILE A 207 0.34 5.20 3.43
C ILE A 207 0.37 6.39 2.49
N ILE A 208 1.33 6.42 1.56
CA ILE A 208 1.46 7.44 0.54
C ILE A 208 1.12 6.82 -0.81
N LEU A 209 0.20 7.43 -1.55
CA LEU A 209 -0.31 6.93 -2.83
C LEU A 209 -0.73 8.08 -3.76
N PRO A 210 -0.98 7.82 -5.06
CA PRO A 210 -1.49 8.83 -5.99
C PRO A 210 -2.88 9.33 -5.57
N ASN A 211 -3.07 10.65 -5.56
CA ASN A 211 -4.27 11.27 -4.96
C ASN A 211 -5.59 10.83 -5.61
N GLU A 212 -5.59 10.56 -6.91
CA GLU A 212 -6.75 10.11 -7.69
C GLU A 212 -7.30 8.78 -7.16
N TRP A 213 -6.46 7.99 -6.48
CA TRP A 213 -6.83 6.72 -5.86
C TRP A 213 -7.26 6.87 -4.40
N ALA A 214 -7.09 8.05 -3.79
CA ALA A 214 -7.31 8.27 -2.36
C ALA A 214 -8.70 7.82 -1.88
N GLN A 215 -9.76 8.22 -2.57
CA GLN A 215 -11.13 7.84 -2.18
C GLN A 215 -11.36 6.32 -2.25
N ILE A 216 -10.79 5.65 -3.25
CA ILE A 216 -10.93 4.20 -3.44
C ILE A 216 -10.25 3.44 -2.30
N PHE A 217 -9.03 3.84 -1.96
CA PHE A 217 -8.29 3.25 -0.84
C PHE A 217 -8.94 3.55 0.51
N TRP A 218 -9.41 4.78 0.70
CA TRP A 218 -10.16 5.16 1.89
C TRP A 218 -11.35 4.22 2.14
N ILE A 219 -12.21 4.02 1.13
CA ILE A 219 -13.36 3.10 1.24
C ILE A 219 -12.89 1.68 1.54
N SER A 220 -11.82 1.19 0.88
CA SER A 220 -11.25 -0.13 1.14
C SER A 220 -10.80 -0.30 2.60
N PHE A 221 -10.15 0.71 3.18
CA PHE A 221 -9.76 0.68 4.59
C PHE A 221 -10.96 0.64 5.53
N ILE A 222 -11.98 1.46 5.28
CA ILE A 222 -13.23 1.44 6.07
C ILE A 222 -13.93 0.08 5.99
N TYR A 223 -14.03 -0.52 4.79
CA TYR A 223 -14.64 -1.84 4.60
C TYR A 223 -13.81 -2.97 5.22
N SER A 224 -12.51 -2.73 5.40
CA SER A 224 -11.60 -3.59 6.13
C SER A 224 -11.67 -3.37 7.66
N GLY A 225 -12.48 -2.44 8.15
CA GLY A 225 -12.71 -2.22 9.59
C GLY A 225 -11.95 -1.04 10.19
N ALA A 226 -11.28 -0.21 9.38
CA ALA A 226 -10.73 1.05 9.84
C ALA A 226 -11.85 2.01 10.27
N ARG A 227 -11.55 2.88 11.24
CA ARG A 227 -12.44 3.95 11.68
C ARG A 227 -11.82 5.31 11.36
N PRO A 228 -12.57 6.26 10.80
CA PRO A 228 -12.08 7.60 10.58
C PRO A 228 -11.87 8.30 11.92
N LEU A 229 -10.77 9.04 12.03
CA LEU A 229 -10.49 9.93 13.15
C LEU A 229 -10.47 11.37 12.63
N GLY A 230 -11.05 12.28 13.40
CA GLY A 230 -11.01 13.71 13.16
C GLY A 230 -9.82 14.37 13.86
N GLN A 231 -9.74 15.69 13.74
CA GLN A 231 -8.66 16.48 14.34
C GLN A 231 -8.68 16.44 15.88
N LYS A 232 -9.88 16.35 16.48
CA LYS A 232 -10.06 16.34 17.94
C LYS A 232 -9.45 15.09 18.60
N GLU A 233 -9.45 13.95 17.91
CA GLU A 233 -8.83 12.73 18.43
C GLU A 233 -7.30 12.70 18.23
N LEU A 234 -6.74 13.64 17.46
CA LEU A 234 -5.30 13.76 17.19
C LEU A 234 -4.60 14.87 17.98
N SER A 235 -5.37 15.78 18.58
CA SER A 235 -4.89 16.88 19.45
C SER A 235 -4.79 16.44 20.90
#